data_AF-A0A6J8A1V8-F1
#
_entry.id   AF-A0A6J8A1V8-F1
#
_cell.length_a   1.000
_cell.length_b   1.000
_cell.length_c   1.000
_cell.angle_alpha   90.00
_cell.angle_beta   90.00
_cell.angle_gamma   90.00
#
_symmetry.space_group_name_H-M   'P 1'
#
loop_
_entity.id
_entity.type
_entity.pdbx_description
1 polymer ?
#
loop_
_entity_poly.entity_id
_entity_poly.type
_entity_poly.pdbx_seq_one_letter_code
_entity_poly.pdbx_strand_id
1 'polypeptide(L)'
;MAAKPPEVRDGTNLSIPLKLQDKNDVISDKHPEVTAKLSALDDRQKRWLIVGICLHRIILPALRQYIVPILTDLYNELILKQNIETQTYQTHLTRYAPANTDLNYEAVNNNKATYGNQRAKYDYTIKSVVDLSKLFLPTHMAPDTGFHETCDISALLGLIINTGRFPLSVSSCAENVRSGIRNPWVHCNFTEWDDVKYSHSFQLMEQLVKTLRLSSYEINEINNELREWKINGNVQIQIYD
;
A
#
# COMPACT_ATOMS: atom_id res chain seq x y z
N MET A 1 -41.36 -2.21 -58.29
CA MET A 1 -40.12 -2.83 -58.77
C MET A 1 -38.99 -2.47 -57.82
N ALA A 2 -38.21 -3.49 -57.46
CA ALA A 2 -37.29 -3.64 -56.34
C ALA A 2 -36.42 -2.43 -55.92
N ALA A 3 -36.36 -2.21 -54.61
CA ALA A 3 -35.40 -1.34 -53.93
C ALA A 3 -33.97 -1.95 -53.99
N LYS A 4 -32.99 -1.07 -54.19
CA LYS A 4 -31.56 -1.36 -54.31
C LYS A 4 -31.00 -1.84 -52.96
N PRO A 5 -30.19 -2.92 -52.89
CA PRO A 5 -29.60 -3.39 -51.65
C PRO A 5 -28.50 -2.42 -51.13
N PRO A 6 -28.24 -2.39 -49.81
CA PRO A 6 -27.27 -1.47 -49.22
C PRO A 6 -25.82 -1.90 -49.48
N GLU A 7 -24.96 -0.92 -49.77
CA GLU A 7 -23.51 -1.07 -49.90
C GLU A 7 -22.87 -1.51 -48.57
N VAL A 8 -22.13 -2.63 -48.63
CA VAL A 8 -21.22 -3.07 -47.59
C VAL A 8 -20.03 -2.12 -47.58
N ARG A 9 -19.83 -1.40 -46.47
CA ARG A 9 -18.63 -0.58 -46.24
C ARG A 9 -17.44 -1.51 -46.03
N ASP A 10 -16.54 -1.50 -46.99
CA ASP A 10 -15.27 -2.22 -46.97
C ASP A 10 -14.39 -1.68 -45.84
N GLY A 11 -13.75 -2.60 -45.12
CA GLY A 11 -12.90 -2.30 -43.98
C GLY A 11 -11.67 -1.51 -44.44
N THR A 12 -11.44 -0.35 -43.83
CA THR A 12 -10.18 0.38 -43.97
C THR A 12 -9.07 -0.46 -43.35
N ASN A 13 -8.43 -1.27 -44.19
CA ASN A 13 -7.15 -1.88 -43.93
C ASN A 13 -6.11 -0.75 -43.99
N LEU A 14 -5.89 -0.06 -42.87
CA LEU A 14 -4.82 0.92 -42.73
C LEU A 14 -3.48 0.19 -42.74
N SER A 15 -2.96 -0.04 -43.94
CA SER A 15 -1.59 -0.54 -44.14
C SER A 15 -0.61 0.49 -43.59
N ILE A 16 0.17 0.09 -42.59
CA ILE A 16 1.25 0.89 -42.04
C ILE A 16 2.28 1.15 -43.16
N PRO A 17 2.71 2.41 -43.39
CA PRO A 17 3.75 2.71 -44.38
C PRO A 17 5.03 1.94 -44.09
N LEU A 18 5.64 1.28 -45.10
CA LEU A 18 6.88 0.47 -44.96
C LEU A 18 8.02 1.19 -44.21
N LYS A 19 8.08 2.53 -44.28
CA LYS A 19 9.08 3.35 -43.57
C LYS A 19 8.91 3.39 -42.04
N LEU A 20 7.82 2.83 -41.51
CA LEU A 20 7.56 2.64 -40.09
C LEU A 20 7.71 1.17 -39.64
N GLN A 21 7.81 0.21 -40.57
CA GLN A 21 8.16 -1.19 -40.24
C GLN A 21 9.65 -1.33 -39.93
N ASP A 22 10.52 -0.67 -40.70
CA ASP A 22 11.98 -0.67 -40.46
C ASP A 22 12.42 0.02 -39.15
N LYS A 23 11.51 0.73 -38.46
CA LYS A 23 11.76 1.31 -37.13
C LYS A 23 11.19 0.48 -35.98
N ASN A 24 10.27 -0.43 -36.25
CA ASN A 24 9.73 -1.35 -35.24
C ASN A 24 10.66 -2.55 -35.02
N ASP A 25 11.41 -2.97 -36.05
CA ASP A 25 12.41 -4.04 -35.93
C ASP A 25 13.71 -3.59 -35.22
N VAL A 26 13.86 -2.29 -34.93
CA VAL A 26 15.02 -1.73 -34.19
C VAL A 26 14.68 -1.42 -32.72
N ILE A 27 13.42 -1.57 -32.29
CA ILE A 27 12.99 -1.33 -30.90
C ILE A 27 12.56 -2.64 -30.19
N SER A 28 12.66 -3.79 -30.86
CA SER A 28 12.31 -5.09 -30.25
C SER A 28 13.47 -5.85 -29.60
N ASP A 29 14.71 -5.32 -29.58
CA ASP A 29 15.82 -6.18 -29.16
C ASP A 29 16.97 -5.42 -28.47
N LYS A 30 16.66 -4.65 -27.43
CA LYS A 30 17.61 -4.25 -26.36
C LYS A 30 16.90 -3.98 -25.03
N HIS A 31 16.07 -4.89 -24.56
CA HIS A 31 16.09 -5.14 -23.12
C HIS A 31 17.12 -6.24 -22.92
N PRO A 32 18.35 -5.94 -22.47
CA PRO A 32 19.12 -7.01 -21.89
C PRO A 32 18.28 -7.45 -20.68
N GLU A 33 17.70 -8.64 -20.79
CA GLU A 33 17.27 -9.41 -19.64
C GLU A 33 18.55 -9.73 -18.87
N VAL A 34 19.09 -8.70 -18.20
CA VAL A 34 20.14 -8.87 -17.22
C VAL A 34 19.41 -9.52 -16.07
N THR A 35 19.36 -10.84 -16.07
CA THR A 35 19.17 -11.61 -14.85
C THR A 35 20.39 -11.26 -13.98
N ALA A 36 20.28 -10.12 -13.27
CA ALA A 36 21.32 -9.68 -12.37
C ALA A 36 21.36 -10.72 -11.27
N LYS A 37 22.42 -11.54 -11.28
CA LYS A 37 22.68 -12.45 -10.18
C LYS A 37 22.71 -11.61 -8.91
N LEU A 38 22.12 -12.13 -7.85
CA LEU A 38 22.02 -11.45 -6.58
C LEU A 38 23.41 -11.17 -5.96
N SER A 39 24.36 -12.03 -6.30
CA SER A 39 25.81 -11.84 -6.07
C SER A 39 26.41 -10.57 -6.73
N ALA A 40 25.79 -10.02 -7.77
CA ALA A 40 26.23 -8.82 -8.49
C ALA A 40 25.70 -7.50 -7.91
N LEU A 41 24.79 -7.55 -6.92
CA LEU A 41 24.33 -6.34 -6.23
C LEU A 41 25.45 -5.76 -5.36
N ASP A 42 25.58 -4.43 -5.39
CA ASP A 42 26.44 -3.74 -4.43
C ASP A 42 25.83 -3.77 -3.02
N ASP A 43 26.64 -3.42 -2.01
CA ASP A 43 26.18 -3.49 -0.62
C ASP A 43 25.03 -2.52 -0.31
N ARG A 44 24.89 -1.41 -1.04
CA ARG A 44 23.80 -0.45 -0.83
C ARG A 44 22.49 -0.99 -1.38
N GLN A 45 22.53 -1.62 -2.56
CA GLN A 45 21.41 -2.31 -3.16
C GLN A 45 20.96 -3.49 -2.29
N LYS A 46 21.90 -4.27 -1.74
CA LYS A 46 21.59 -5.36 -0.79
C LYS A 46 20.90 -4.84 0.47
N ARG A 47 21.43 -3.77 1.08
CA ARG A 47 20.80 -3.15 2.28
C ARG A 47 19.38 -2.66 1.99
N TRP A 48 19.16 -1.96 0.87
CA TRP A 48 17.83 -1.55 0.41
C TRP A 48 16.88 -2.74 0.25
N LEU A 49 17.35 -3.82 -0.40
CA LEU A 49 16.57 -5.03 -0.63
C LEU A 49 16.19 -5.72 0.69
N ILE A 50 17.14 -5.93 1.60
CA ILE A 50 16.91 -6.54 2.92
C ILE A 50 15.86 -5.75 3.71
N VAL A 51 15.98 -4.43 3.75
CA VAL A 51 15.02 -3.58 4.45
C VAL A 51 13.62 -3.72 3.82
N GLY A 52 13.54 -3.76 2.49
CA GLY A 52 12.29 -4.03 1.78
C GLY A 52 11.65 -5.36 2.15
N ILE A 53 12.45 -6.43 2.23
CA ILE A 53 11.99 -7.76 2.65
C ILE A 53 11.46 -7.69 4.09
N CYS A 54 12.19 -7.08 5.02
CA CYS A 54 11.74 -6.95 6.41
C CYS A 54 10.43 -6.17 6.52
N LEU A 55 10.28 -5.07 5.76
CA LEU A 55 9.04 -4.29 5.75
C LEU A 55 7.83 -5.15 5.34
N HIS A 56 7.94 -5.94 4.27
CA HIS A 56 6.80 -6.68 3.71
C HIS A 56 6.58 -8.04 4.35
N ARG A 57 7.65 -8.75 4.72
CA ARG A 57 7.57 -10.12 5.27
C ARG A 57 7.36 -10.14 6.77
N ILE A 58 7.88 -9.15 7.49
CA ILE A 58 7.91 -9.14 8.96
C ILE A 58 6.98 -8.07 9.51
N ILE A 59 7.20 -6.80 9.14
CA ILE A 59 6.45 -5.68 9.72
C ILE A 59 5.00 -5.67 9.27
N LEU A 60 4.74 -5.89 7.98
CA LEU A 60 3.41 -5.81 7.42
C LEU A 60 2.43 -6.83 8.06
N PRO A 61 2.78 -8.12 8.24
CA PRO A 61 1.92 -9.06 8.97
C PRO A 61 1.67 -8.65 10.42
N ALA A 62 2.69 -8.19 11.14
CA ALA A 62 2.56 -7.73 12.53
C ALA A 62 1.60 -6.53 12.65
N LEU A 63 1.72 -5.55 11.74
CA LEU A 63 0.80 -4.41 11.68
C LEU A 63 -0.63 -4.86 11.37
N ARG A 64 -0.80 -5.77 10.42
CA ARG A 64 -2.12 -6.29 10.04
C ARG A 64 -2.82 -6.95 11.24
N GLN A 65 -2.11 -7.83 11.94
CA GLN A 65 -2.61 -8.50 13.14
C GLN A 65 -3.04 -7.50 14.22
N TYR A 66 -2.27 -6.42 14.38
CA TYR A 66 -2.54 -5.39 15.38
C TYR A 66 -3.71 -4.46 14.99
N ILE A 67 -3.80 -4.06 13.73
CA ILE A 67 -4.77 -3.05 13.23
C ILE A 67 -6.19 -3.62 13.15
N VAL A 68 -6.36 -4.85 12.64
CA VAL A 68 -7.68 -5.40 12.28
C VAL A 68 -8.65 -5.44 13.47
N PRO A 69 -8.26 -5.90 14.68
CA PRO A 69 -9.17 -5.88 15.82
C PRO A 69 -9.62 -4.47 16.21
N ILE A 70 -8.70 -3.50 16.21
CA ILE A 70 -8.98 -2.11 16.59
C ILE A 70 -9.96 -1.45 15.62
N LEU A 71 -9.80 -1.69 14.31
CA LEU A 71 -10.74 -1.18 13.32
C LEU A 71 -12.08 -1.91 13.33
N THR A 72 -12.09 -3.20 13.69
CA THR A 72 -13.33 -3.97 13.88
C THR A 72 -14.16 -3.39 15.03
N ASP A 73 -13.52 -3.10 16.16
CA ASP A 73 -14.17 -2.45 17.30
C ASP A 73 -14.69 -1.05 16.95
N LEU A 74 -13.89 -0.25 16.23
CA LEU A 74 -14.33 1.06 15.72
C LEU A 74 -15.55 0.92 14.80
N TYR A 75 -15.54 -0.05 13.87
CA TYR A 75 -16.64 -0.29 12.95
C TYR A 75 -17.95 -0.58 13.69
N ASN A 76 -17.91 -1.51 14.64
CA ASN A 76 -19.06 -1.86 15.48
C ASN A 76 -19.56 -0.66 16.30
N GLU A 77 -18.66 0.15 16.84
CA GLU A 77 -19.03 1.37 17.56
C GLU A 77 -19.75 2.38 16.65
N LEU A 78 -19.25 2.56 15.42
CA LEU A 78 -19.83 3.48 14.44
C LEU A 78 -21.17 3.00 13.89
N ILE A 79 -21.39 1.69 13.78
CA ILE A 79 -22.73 1.12 13.52
C ILE A 79 -23.70 1.60 14.60
N LEU A 80 -23.36 1.38 15.88
CA LEU A 80 -24.27 1.66 16.99
C LEU A 80 -24.52 3.16 17.20
N LYS A 81 -23.50 4.00 17.05
CA LYS A 81 -23.59 5.43 17.40
C LYS A 81 -23.94 6.33 16.23
N GLN A 82 -23.53 5.96 15.01
CA GLN A 82 -23.58 6.83 13.83
C GLN A 82 -24.37 6.21 12.68
N ASN A 83 -24.89 4.99 12.85
CA ASN A 83 -25.59 4.22 11.83
C ASN A 83 -24.82 4.20 10.50
N ILE A 84 -23.50 3.97 10.58
CA ILE A 84 -22.58 4.16 9.44
C ILE A 84 -22.93 3.30 8.22
N GLU A 85 -23.66 2.21 8.41
CA GLU A 85 -24.15 1.32 7.35
C GLU A 85 -25.34 1.88 6.57
N THR A 86 -26.04 2.91 7.08
CA THR A 86 -27.26 3.46 6.47
C THR A 86 -27.17 4.97 6.19
N GLN A 87 -25.97 5.54 6.26
CA GLN A 87 -25.73 6.95 6.02
C GLN A 87 -26.06 7.38 4.58
N THR A 88 -26.49 8.64 4.46
CA THR A 88 -26.84 9.29 3.19
C THR A 88 -25.99 10.55 3.00
N TYR A 89 -26.06 11.19 1.84
CA TYR A 89 -25.38 12.47 1.61
C TYR A 89 -25.67 13.52 2.70
N GLN A 90 -26.87 13.56 3.25
CA GLN A 90 -27.23 14.56 4.27
C GLN A 90 -26.80 14.19 5.69
N THR A 91 -26.61 12.89 5.96
CA THR A 91 -26.43 12.36 7.31
C THR A 91 -25.07 11.72 7.55
N HIS A 92 -24.22 11.65 6.52
CA HIS A 92 -22.92 11.01 6.62
C HIS A 92 -21.97 11.73 7.59
N LEU A 93 -21.11 10.94 8.19
CA LEU A 93 -20.08 11.44 9.09
C LEU A 93 -18.96 12.08 8.28
N THR A 94 -18.84 13.41 8.27
CA THR A 94 -17.81 14.09 7.48
C THR A 94 -16.41 14.00 8.11
N ARG A 95 -16.34 13.98 9.44
CA ARG A 95 -15.08 13.94 10.21
C ARG A 95 -15.16 12.97 11.37
N TYR A 96 -14.02 12.39 11.74
CA TYR A 96 -13.92 11.50 12.89
C TYR A 96 -13.09 12.12 14.03
N ALA A 97 -13.71 12.28 15.21
CA ALA A 97 -13.33 13.28 16.21
C ALA A 97 -12.18 12.99 17.21
N PRO A 98 -11.51 11.82 17.25
CA PRO A 98 -10.21 11.74 17.96
C PRO A 98 -9.05 12.35 17.16
N ALA A 99 -9.00 12.13 15.84
CA ALA A 99 -7.95 12.65 14.97
C ALA A 99 -8.37 13.90 14.16
N ASN A 100 -9.66 14.25 14.20
CA ASN A 100 -10.27 15.29 13.38
C ASN A 100 -10.04 15.09 11.86
N THR A 101 -9.91 13.83 11.45
CA THR A 101 -9.66 13.40 10.06
C THR A 101 -10.92 13.54 9.23
N ASP A 102 -10.80 14.15 8.05
CA ASP A 102 -11.87 14.19 7.05
C ASP A 102 -12.04 12.80 6.43
N LEU A 103 -13.26 12.27 6.43
CA LEU A 103 -13.54 10.92 5.94
C LEU A 103 -13.70 10.90 4.41
N ASN A 104 -12.91 10.05 3.76
CA ASN A 104 -12.80 9.98 2.32
C ASN A 104 -13.84 9.06 1.68
N TYR A 105 -15.09 9.53 1.56
CA TYR A 105 -16.13 8.77 0.86
C TYR A 105 -15.89 8.62 -0.65
N GLU A 106 -14.94 9.35 -1.26
CA GLU A 106 -14.57 9.14 -2.67
C GLU A 106 -13.91 7.75 -2.86
N ALA A 107 -13.27 7.23 -1.81
CA ALA A 107 -12.51 5.98 -1.83
C ALA A 107 -13.35 4.71 -1.62
N VAL A 108 -14.62 4.82 -1.22
CA VAL A 108 -15.51 3.68 -0.98
C VAL A 108 -16.56 3.54 -2.08
N ASN A 109 -17.18 2.37 -2.17
CA ASN A 109 -18.30 2.07 -3.08
C ASN A 109 -18.09 2.48 -4.54
N ASN A 110 -16.82 2.54 -5.01
CA ASN A 110 -16.47 3.02 -6.33
C ASN A 110 -17.00 4.45 -6.65
N ASN A 111 -17.20 5.28 -5.62
CA ASN A 111 -17.85 6.58 -5.72
C ASN A 111 -17.11 7.52 -6.69
N LYS A 112 -15.78 7.62 -6.57
CA LYS A 112 -14.99 8.49 -7.44
C LYS A 112 -15.10 8.11 -8.91
N ALA A 113 -14.98 6.82 -9.22
CA ALA A 113 -15.02 6.34 -10.60
C ALA A 113 -16.43 6.46 -11.20
N THR A 114 -17.47 6.24 -10.40
CA THR A 114 -18.86 6.21 -10.88
C THR A 114 -19.45 7.62 -11.03
N TYR A 115 -19.22 8.49 -10.05
CA TYR A 115 -19.90 9.78 -9.95
C TYR A 115 -18.97 10.99 -10.08
N GLY A 116 -17.65 10.78 -10.21
CA GLY A 116 -16.67 11.85 -10.41
C GLY A 116 -16.63 12.79 -9.21
N ASN A 117 -17.04 14.05 -9.40
CA ASN A 117 -17.11 15.05 -8.32
C ASN A 117 -18.56 15.30 -7.84
N GLN A 118 -19.53 14.50 -8.30
CA GLN A 118 -20.95 14.65 -7.93
C GLN A 118 -21.23 13.99 -6.57
N ARG A 119 -20.69 14.58 -5.49
CA ARG A 119 -20.74 14.04 -4.13
C ARG A 119 -22.15 13.72 -3.63
N ALA A 120 -23.16 14.46 -4.08
CA ALA A 120 -24.57 14.20 -3.73
C ALA A 120 -25.09 12.82 -4.21
N LYS A 121 -24.42 12.18 -5.18
CA LYS A 121 -24.80 10.87 -5.74
C LYS A 121 -24.02 9.69 -5.16
N TYR A 122 -23.03 9.95 -4.31
CA TYR A 122 -22.22 8.89 -3.73
C TYR A 122 -23.06 7.95 -2.85
N ASP A 123 -22.65 6.70 -2.79
CA ASP A 123 -23.09 5.74 -1.79
C ASP A 123 -22.27 5.95 -0.50
N TYR A 124 -22.92 6.45 0.54
CA TYR A 124 -22.32 6.75 1.85
C TYR A 124 -22.40 5.59 2.84
N THR A 125 -22.90 4.42 2.42
CA THR A 125 -22.97 3.25 3.29
C THR A 125 -21.60 2.58 3.43
N ILE A 126 -21.21 2.22 4.65
CA ILE A 126 -19.96 1.50 4.90
C ILE A 126 -20.31 0.08 5.29
N LYS A 127 -19.92 -0.90 4.45
CA LYS A 127 -20.43 -2.27 4.51
C LYS A 127 -19.48 -3.26 5.20
N SER A 128 -18.28 -2.80 5.53
CA SER A 128 -17.23 -3.65 6.06
C SER A 128 -16.13 -2.84 6.75
N VAL A 129 -15.29 -3.54 7.53
CA VAL A 129 -14.05 -2.98 8.09
C VAL A 129 -13.08 -2.52 7.00
N VAL A 130 -13.08 -3.19 5.83
CA VAL A 130 -12.26 -2.79 4.68
C VAL A 130 -12.77 -1.48 4.07
N ASP A 131 -14.07 -1.27 3.99
CA ASP A 131 -14.60 0.02 3.52
C ASP A 131 -14.36 1.13 4.55
N LEU A 132 -14.49 0.82 5.83
CA LEU A 132 -14.16 1.75 6.90
C LEU A 132 -12.70 2.20 6.81
N SER A 133 -11.76 1.28 6.55
CA SER A 133 -10.33 1.62 6.48
C SER A 133 -10.03 2.60 5.34
N LYS A 134 -10.69 2.44 4.18
CA LYS A 134 -10.55 3.36 3.04
C LYS A 134 -10.93 4.80 3.37
N LEU A 135 -11.88 5.02 4.30
CA LEU A 135 -12.28 6.37 4.70
C LEU A 135 -11.14 7.17 5.35
N PHE A 136 -10.17 6.52 5.97
CA PHE A 136 -9.06 7.17 6.66
C PHE A 136 -7.82 7.35 5.78
N LEU A 137 -7.93 7.04 4.49
CA LEU A 137 -6.80 7.03 3.57
C LEU A 137 -7.04 7.93 2.36
N PRO A 138 -5.97 8.48 1.77
CA PRO A 138 -6.04 9.11 0.47
C PRO A 138 -6.55 8.14 -0.59
N THR A 139 -7.28 8.65 -1.59
CA THR A 139 -7.94 7.83 -2.62
C THR A 139 -6.98 6.90 -3.37
N HIS A 140 -5.70 7.30 -3.53
CA HIS A 140 -4.70 6.48 -4.23
C HIS A 140 -4.16 5.31 -3.39
N MET A 141 -4.33 5.31 -2.06
CA MET A 141 -3.90 4.22 -1.16
C MET A 141 -5.05 3.28 -0.77
N ALA A 142 -6.29 3.72 -0.99
CA ALA A 142 -7.49 2.97 -0.61
C ALA A 142 -7.63 1.58 -1.27
N PRO A 143 -7.18 1.35 -2.53
CA PRO A 143 -7.22 0.01 -3.12
C PRO A 143 -6.39 -1.02 -2.33
N ASP A 144 -5.36 -0.57 -1.60
CA ASP A 144 -4.34 -1.42 -1.00
C ASP A 144 -4.67 -1.84 0.45
N THR A 145 -5.92 -1.68 0.90
CA THR A 145 -6.33 -1.82 2.32
C THR A 145 -7.00 -3.13 2.68
N GLY A 146 -7.09 -4.09 1.75
CA GLY A 146 -7.95 -5.26 1.94
C GLY A 146 -7.54 -6.25 3.03
N PHE A 147 -6.56 -5.93 3.89
CA PHE A 147 -6.05 -6.76 4.99
C PHE A 147 -5.73 -8.21 4.61
N HIS A 148 -5.25 -8.43 3.39
CA HIS A 148 -4.76 -9.71 2.89
C HIS A 148 -3.29 -9.58 2.46
N GLU A 149 -2.73 -10.63 1.87
CA GLU A 149 -1.28 -10.75 1.59
C GLU A 149 -0.73 -9.66 0.66
N THR A 150 -1.56 -9.08 -0.20
CA THR A 150 -1.19 -8.02 -1.15
C THR A 150 -1.41 -6.60 -0.62
N CYS A 151 -1.79 -6.45 0.65
CA CYS A 151 -1.96 -5.14 1.28
C CYS A 151 -0.64 -4.36 1.27
N ASP A 152 -0.67 -3.05 0.99
CA ASP A 152 0.52 -2.18 1.01
C ASP A 152 0.79 -1.67 2.44
N ILE A 153 2.04 -1.71 2.87
CA ILE A 153 2.44 -1.25 4.20
C ILE A 153 2.14 0.24 4.43
N SER A 154 2.19 1.09 3.41
CA SER A 154 1.79 2.51 3.53
C SER A 154 0.34 2.70 3.88
N ALA A 155 -0.55 1.84 3.39
CA ALA A 155 -1.95 1.87 3.77
C ALA A 155 -2.09 1.56 5.27
N LEU A 156 -1.41 0.51 5.76
CA LEU A 156 -1.43 0.16 7.19
C LEU A 156 -0.84 1.26 8.09
N LEU A 157 0.31 1.83 7.71
CA LEU A 157 0.91 2.95 8.44
C LEU A 157 -0.01 4.18 8.43
N GLY A 158 -0.61 4.49 7.27
CA GLY A 158 -1.58 5.58 7.12
C GLY A 158 -2.81 5.41 8.02
N LEU A 159 -3.33 4.19 8.15
CA LEU A 159 -4.44 3.90 9.06
C LEU A 159 -4.07 4.20 10.52
N ILE A 160 -2.87 3.79 10.94
CA ILE A 160 -2.38 4.06 12.30
C ILE A 160 -2.27 5.57 12.57
N ILE A 161 -1.81 6.32 11.58
CA ILE A 161 -1.59 7.77 11.70
C ILE A 161 -2.92 8.53 11.69
N ASN A 162 -3.86 8.16 10.81
CA ASN A 162 -5.02 8.99 10.48
C ASN A 162 -6.30 8.66 11.26
N THR A 163 -6.42 7.48 11.88
CA THR A 163 -7.68 7.08 12.53
C THR A 163 -7.88 7.69 13.92
N GLY A 164 -6.80 8.06 14.61
CA GLY A 164 -6.86 8.55 16.00
C GLY A 164 -7.31 7.52 17.03
N ARG A 165 -7.39 6.24 16.65
CA ARG A 165 -7.71 5.12 17.55
C ARG A 165 -6.49 4.49 18.19
N PHE A 166 -5.32 4.72 17.61
CA PHE A 166 -4.07 4.17 18.08
C PHE A 166 -3.42 5.10 19.10
N PRO A 167 -2.69 4.55 20.09
CA PRO A 167 -1.93 5.37 21.03
C PRO A 167 -0.93 6.27 20.28
N LEU A 168 -0.70 7.49 20.78
CA LEU A 168 0.22 8.46 20.16
C LEU A 168 1.64 7.91 19.97
N SER A 169 2.10 7.04 20.87
CA SER A 169 3.40 6.37 20.73
C SER A 169 3.46 5.49 19.48
N VAL A 170 2.38 4.74 19.20
CA VAL A 170 2.28 3.87 18.02
C VAL A 170 2.20 4.71 16.76
N SER A 171 1.37 5.75 16.74
CA SER A 171 1.26 6.66 15.59
C SER A 171 2.57 7.39 15.28
N SER A 172 3.31 7.81 16.32
CA SER A 172 4.64 8.42 16.14
C SER A 172 5.66 7.44 15.56
N CYS A 173 5.69 6.19 16.05
CA CYS A 173 6.55 5.15 15.49
C CYS A 173 6.16 4.78 14.05
N ALA A 174 4.86 4.72 13.74
CA ALA A 174 4.37 4.47 12.39
C ALA A 174 4.79 5.60 11.43
N GLU A 175 4.71 6.85 11.88
CA GLU A 175 5.18 8.01 11.11
C GLU A 175 6.70 7.97 10.87
N ASN A 176 7.49 7.57 11.87
CA ASN A 176 8.93 7.39 11.72
C ASN A 176 9.27 6.26 10.72
N VAL A 177 8.55 5.14 10.75
CA VAL A 177 8.74 4.06 9.77
C VAL A 177 8.33 4.50 8.37
N ARG A 178 7.22 5.25 8.24
CA ARG A 178 6.73 5.78 6.96
C ARG A 178 7.75 6.74 6.33
N SER A 179 8.17 7.77 7.07
CA SER A 179 9.07 8.81 6.60
C SER A 179 10.53 8.36 6.54
N GLY A 180 10.98 7.60 7.52
CA GLY A 180 12.37 7.18 7.69
C GLY A 180 12.74 5.91 6.92
N ILE A 181 11.78 5.08 6.53
CA ILE A 181 12.06 3.81 5.84
C ILE A 181 11.23 3.66 4.56
N ARG A 182 9.90 3.58 4.66
CA ARG A 182 9.03 3.22 3.52
C ARG A 182 9.18 4.19 2.36
N ASN A 183 9.10 5.49 2.63
CA ASN A 183 9.18 6.52 1.59
C ASN A 183 10.56 6.52 0.88
N PRO A 184 11.70 6.54 1.60
CA PRO A 184 13.01 6.35 0.97
C PRO A 184 13.16 5.02 0.23
N TRP A 185 12.51 3.95 0.71
CA TRP A 185 12.59 2.64 0.09
C TRP A 185 11.87 2.59 -1.26
N VAL A 186 10.66 3.15 -1.36
CA VAL A 186 9.90 3.17 -2.62
C VAL A 186 10.42 4.23 -3.60
N HIS A 187 10.99 5.34 -3.10
CA HIS A 187 11.63 6.39 -3.90
C HIS A 187 13.14 6.27 -3.83
N CYS A 188 13.65 5.10 -4.24
CA CYS A 188 15.00 4.68 -3.92
C CYS A 188 16.08 5.60 -4.52
N ASN A 189 16.92 6.13 -3.63
CA ASN A 189 18.26 6.62 -3.93
C ASN A 189 19.27 5.68 -3.26
N PHE A 190 19.93 4.81 -4.03
CA PHE A 190 20.86 3.81 -3.47
C PHE A 190 21.99 4.43 -2.63
N THR A 191 22.38 5.68 -2.87
CA THR A 191 23.44 6.32 -2.08
C THR A 191 23.06 6.56 -0.63
N GLU A 192 21.76 6.61 -0.31
CA GLU A 192 21.27 6.79 1.06
C GLU A 192 21.32 5.50 1.88
N TRP A 193 21.44 4.33 1.24
CA TRP A 193 21.43 3.03 1.90
C TRP A 193 22.83 2.61 2.37
N ASP A 194 23.45 3.47 3.17
CA ASP A 194 24.70 3.17 3.89
C ASP A 194 24.44 2.40 5.20
N ASP A 195 25.51 2.07 5.93
CA ASP A 195 25.41 1.32 7.19
C ASP A 195 24.64 2.06 8.29
N VAL A 196 24.66 3.39 8.28
CA VAL A 196 23.97 4.22 9.26
C VAL A 196 22.47 4.16 8.99
N LYS A 197 22.04 4.42 7.75
CA LYS A 197 20.64 4.32 7.33
C LYS A 197 20.09 2.92 7.52
N TYR A 198 20.86 1.91 7.17
CA TYR A 198 20.50 0.51 7.35
C TYR A 198 20.28 0.20 8.83
N SER A 199 21.25 0.51 9.69
CA SER A 199 21.13 0.28 11.14
C SER A 199 19.95 1.04 11.75
N HIS A 200 19.74 2.29 11.34
CA HIS A 200 18.64 3.11 11.83
C HIS A 200 17.27 2.59 11.40
N SER A 201 17.15 2.06 10.18
CA SER A 201 15.91 1.45 9.68
C SER A 201 15.46 0.28 10.55
N PHE A 202 16.39 -0.60 10.96
CA PHE A 202 16.09 -1.68 11.90
C PHE A 202 15.67 -1.17 13.28
N GLN A 203 16.32 -0.13 13.80
CA GLN A 203 15.91 0.47 15.08
C GLN A 203 14.48 1.01 15.04
N LEU A 204 14.11 1.70 13.96
CA LEU A 204 12.76 2.23 13.77
C LEU A 204 11.72 1.10 13.67
N MET A 205 12.03 0.01 12.96
CA MET A 205 11.18 -1.19 12.90
C MET A 205 11.01 -1.84 14.27
N GLU A 206 12.10 -2.08 15.00
CA GLU A 206 12.05 -2.65 16.36
C GLU A 206 11.26 -1.77 17.34
N GLN A 207 11.44 -0.44 17.26
CA GLN A 207 10.68 0.52 18.07
C GLN A 207 9.19 0.43 17.77
N LEU A 208 8.79 0.39 16.49
CA LEU A 208 7.41 0.21 16.11
C LEU A 208 6.84 -1.08 16.72
N VAL A 209 7.52 -2.22 16.53
CA VAL A 209 7.10 -3.54 17.07
C VAL A 209 6.91 -3.49 18.58
N LYS A 210 7.82 -2.85 19.33
CA LYS A 210 7.72 -2.72 20.79
C LYS A 210 6.52 -1.88 21.25
N THR A 211 6.05 -0.96 20.42
CA THR A 211 4.85 -0.16 20.74
C THR A 211 3.55 -0.88 20.39
N LEU A 212 3.60 -1.90 19.53
CA LEU A 212 2.44 -2.75 19.26
C LEU A 212 2.10 -3.51 20.55
N ARG A 213 0.83 -3.55 20.93
CA ARG A 213 0.36 -4.25 22.13
C ARG A 213 0.27 -5.77 21.91
N LEU A 214 1.31 -6.34 21.29
CA LEU A 214 1.48 -7.77 21.09
C LEU A 214 1.99 -8.42 22.38
N SER A 215 1.91 -9.75 22.48
CA SER A 215 2.49 -10.47 23.61
C SER A 215 4.02 -10.33 23.62
N SER A 216 4.64 -10.44 24.80
CA SER A 216 6.10 -10.41 24.93
C SER A 216 6.78 -11.49 24.08
N TYR A 217 6.13 -12.64 23.89
CA TYR A 217 6.60 -13.71 23.02
C TYR A 217 6.63 -13.26 21.56
N GLU A 218 5.51 -12.77 21.02
CA GLU A 218 5.42 -12.28 19.64
C GLU A 218 6.40 -11.14 19.36
N ILE A 219 6.53 -10.19 20.29
CA ILE A 219 7.49 -9.07 20.18
C ILE A 219 8.92 -9.61 20.09
N ASN A 220 9.27 -10.61 20.89
CA ASN A 220 10.61 -11.19 20.89
C ASN A 220 10.87 -11.97 19.60
N GLU A 221 9.92 -12.76 19.12
CA GLU A 221 10.05 -13.50 17.86
C GLU A 221 10.29 -12.55 16.68
N ILE A 222 9.45 -11.52 16.55
CA ILE A 222 9.59 -10.52 15.47
C ILE A 222 10.94 -9.80 15.57
N ASN A 223 11.35 -9.36 16.77
CA ASN A 223 12.62 -8.66 16.94
C ASN A 223 13.82 -9.58 16.69
N ASN A 224 13.73 -10.86 17.02
CA ASN A 224 14.76 -11.84 16.71
C ASN A 224 14.87 -12.03 15.19
N GLU A 225 13.74 -12.18 14.49
CA GLU A 225 13.73 -12.29 13.03
C GLU A 225 14.34 -11.03 12.37
N LEU A 226 13.99 -9.83 12.83
CA LEU A 226 14.59 -8.58 12.35
C LEU A 226 16.11 -8.57 12.55
N ARG A 227 16.62 -9.02 13.72
CA ARG A 227 18.06 -9.09 13.98
C ARG A 227 18.76 -10.12 13.10
N GLU A 228 18.13 -11.26 12.88
CA GLU A 228 18.63 -12.29 11.98
C GLU A 228 18.75 -11.74 10.55
N TRP A 229 17.74 -11.04 10.04
CA TRP A 229 17.85 -10.38 8.73
C TRP A 229 18.90 -9.27 8.70
N LYS A 230 19.07 -8.53 9.79
CA LYS A 230 20.08 -7.48 9.88
C LYS A 230 21.51 -8.03 9.78
N ILE A 231 21.78 -9.16 10.43
CA ILE A 231 23.13 -9.75 10.51
C ILE A 231 23.38 -10.67 9.32
N ASN A 232 22.41 -11.53 9.02
CA ASN A 232 22.55 -12.64 8.09
C ASN A 232 21.83 -12.42 6.76
N GLY A 233 21.14 -11.29 6.57
CA GLY A 233 20.32 -11.03 5.37
C GLY A 233 21.09 -11.16 4.06
N ASN A 234 22.37 -10.76 4.04
CA ASN A 234 23.24 -10.93 2.86
C ASN A 234 23.44 -12.41 2.49
N VAL A 235 23.60 -13.28 3.49
CA VAL A 235 23.76 -14.73 3.30
C VAL A 235 22.41 -15.35 2.92
N GLN A 236 21.33 -14.96 3.58
CA GLN A 236 19.98 -15.48 3.31
C GLN A 236 19.51 -15.16 1.89
N ILE A 237 19.87 -13.99 1.39
CA ILE A 237 19.58 -13.56 0.02
C ILE A 237 20.36 -14.45 -0.97
N GLN A 238 21.66 -14.69 -0.75
CA GLN A 238 22.51 -15.53 -1.62
C GLN A 238 22.13 -17.02 -1.68
N ILE A 239 21.36 -17.55 -0.72
CA ILE A 239 20.92 -18.96 -0.73
C ILE A 239 19.91 -19.27 -1.84
N TYR A 240 19.31 -18.23 -2.46
CA TYR A 240 18.32 -18.37 -3.54
C TYR A 240 18.87 -18.07 -4.95
N ASP A 241 20.19 -17.90 -5.09
CA ASP A 241 20.91 -17.69 -6.37
C ASP A 241 21.41 -19.03 -6.96
#